data_AF-A0A2E6ASE4-F1
#
_entry.id   AF-A0A2E6ASE4-F1
#
_cell.length_a   1.000
_cell.length_b   1.000
_cell.length_c   1.000
_cell.angle_alpha   90.00
_cell.angle_beta   90.00
_cell.angle_gamma   90.00
#
_symmetry.space_group_name_H-M   'P 1'
#
loop_
_entity.id
_entity.type
_entity.pdbx_description
1 polymer ?
#
loop_
_entity_poly.entity_id
_entity_poly.type
_entity_poly.pdbx_seq_one_letter_code
_entity_poly.pdbx_strand_id
1 'polypeptide(L)'
;MANGETFWPNHENGNPLNNGEVIPLWKMNSNELTSFIDECEEKAVTFVACEWGGPDYETLAKDERVTMLTCLRHPIKRLVSNYNYDHYWMWTKAASYQEYLAEGHLHSSHEYYTKIFARGELDSNKAKSNLELFDHVIVAEDGMEALDEIGWSKESDTTHPTFGDSKRAMILFAKLRWFRLFNYLKKKKFQPPSELKIEESNQSDLEIYNSMRR
;
A
#
# COMPACT_ATOMS: atom_id res chain seq x y z
N MET A 1 9.59 -17.43 1.55
CA MET A 1 8.78 -16.61 2.47
C MET A 1 8.67 -17.29 3.81
N ALA A 2 8.29 -16.55 4.85
CA ALA A 2 8.17 -17.10 6.19
C ALA A 2 6.85 -17.85 6.41
N ASN A 3 5.80 -17.52 5.65
CA ASN A 3 4.44 -18.05 5.74
C ASN A 3 4.10 -19.23 4.81
N GLY A 4 5.02 -19.69 3.94
CA GLY A 4 4.78 -20.83 3.06
C GLY A 4 3.99 -20.54 1.79
N GLU A 5 3.67 -19.28 1.53
CA GLU A 5 2.99 -18.86 0.30
C GLU A 5 3.89 -19.00 -0.94
N THR A 6 3.27 -19.08 -2.11
CA THR A 6 3.94 -19.10 -3.42
C THR A 6 3.52 -17.87 -4.22
N PHE A 7 4.48 -16.98 -4.50
CA PHE A 7 4.25 -15.80 -5.32
C PHE A 7 4.14 -16.14 -6.81
N TRP A 8 3.54 -15.22 -7.56
CA TRP A 8 3.72 -15.17 -9.00
C TRP A 8 5.22 -15.13 -9.38
N PRO A 9 5.71 -15.99 -10.31
CA PRO A 9 7.14 -16.21 -10.50
C PRO A 9 8.01 -14.97 -10.75
N ASN A 10 7.48 -13.98 -11.48
CA ASN A 10 8.14 -12.69 -11.69
C ASN A 10 7.26 -11.59 -11.09
N HIS A 11 7.69 -10.95 -10.00
CA HIS A 11 6.86 -9.95 -9.33
C HIS A 11 7.64 -8.69 -8.94
N GLU A 12 6.92 -7.58 -8.79
CA GLU A 12 7.42 -6.34 -8.18
C GLU A 12 6.55 -6.03 -6.95
N ASN A 13 7.12 -6.16 -5.75
CA ASN A 13 6.38 -6.04 -4.47
C ASN A 13 5.12 -6.93 -4.40
N GLY A 14 5.21 -8.15 -4.92
CA GLY A 14 4.08 -9.09 -5.00
C GLY A 14 3.11 -8.85 -6.16
N ASN A 15 3.21 -7.72 -6.89
CA ASN A 15 2.43 -7.51 -8.11
C ASN A 15 2.93 -8.45 -9.21
N PRO A 16 2.04 -9.19 -9.87
CA PRO A 16 2.43 -10.13 -10.91
C PRO A 16 2.95 -9.39 -12.14
N LEU A 17 4.07 -9.85 -12.70
CA LEU A 17 4.65 -9.32 -13.94
C LEU A 17 4.44 -10.27 -15.11
N ASN A 18 4.26 -9.69 -16.29
CA ASN A 18 4.37 -10.36 -17.58
C ASN A 18 5.34 -9.57 -18.46
N ASN A 19 6.38 -10.23 -18.98
CA ASN A 19 7.43 -9.60 -19.81
C ASN A 19 8.07 -8.35 -19.17
N GLY A 20 8.20 -8.33 -17.84
CA GLY A 20 8.80 -7.22 -17.10
C GLY A 20 7.85 -6.06 -16.80
N GLU A 21 6.57 -6.15 -17.20
CA GLU A 21 5.54 -5.15 -16.90
C GLU A 21 4.51 -5.69 -15.91
N VAL A 22 4.00 -4.82 -15.04
CA VAL A 22 2.95 -5.18 -14.08
C VAL A 22 1.67 -5.55 -14.83
N ILE A 23 1.12 -6.72 -14.52
CA ILE A 23 -0.21 -7.12 -14.97
C ILE A 23 -1.23 -6.27 -14.19
N PRO A 24 -1.97 -5.37 -14.86
CA PRO A 24 -2.82 -4.41 -14.18
C PRO A 24 -4.16 -5.04 -13.81
N LEU A 25 -4.21 -5.83 -12.74
CA LEU A 25 -5.42 -6.53 -12.29
C LEU A 25 -6.63 -5.58 -12.13
N TRP A 26 -6.38 -4.32 -11.77
CA TRP A 26 -7.41 -3.28 -11.66
C TRP A 26 -8.03 -2.82 -12.98
N LYS A 27 -7.46 -3.20 -14.12
CA LYS A 27 -8.03 -2.95 -15.46
C LYS A 27 -8.79 -4.14 -16.03
N MET A 28 -8.65 -5.31 -15.41
CA MET A 28 -9.30 -6.53 -15.88
C MET A 28 -10.80 -6.47 -15.59
N ASN A 29 -11.60 -6.92 -16.53
CA ASN A 29 -13.02 -7.21 -16.31
C ASN A 29 -13.19 -8.56 -15.57
N SER A 30 -14.42 -8.90 -15.20
CA SER A 30 -14.69 -10.11 -14.41
C SER A 30 -14.18 -11.40 -15.05
N ASN A 31 -14.33 -11.58 -16.37
CA ASN A 31 -13.87 -12.81 -17.04
C ASN A 31 -12.33 -12.88 -17.09
N GLU A 32 -11.67 -11.75 -17.27
CA GLU A 32 -10.21 -11.66 -17.25
C GLU A 32 -9.65 -11.96 -15.85
N LEU A 33 -10.31 -11.46 -14.79
CA LEU A 33 -9.94 -11.77 -13.41
C LEU A 33 -10.16 -13.24 -13.07
N THR A 34 -11.29 -13.84 -13.46
CA THR A 34 -11.51 -15.28 -13.26
C THR A 34 -10.45 -16.11 -13.98
N SER A 35 -10.12 -15.76 -15.23
CA SER A 35 -9.06 -16.44 -15.98
C SER A 35 -7.69 -16.31 -15.31
N PHE A 36 -7.42 -15.16 -14.68
CA PHE A 36 -6.19 -14.95 -13.92
C PHE A 36 -6.15 -15.81 -12.64
N ILE A 37 -7.29 -16.01 -11.96
CA ILE A 37 -7.39 -16.92 -10.82
C ILE A 37 -7.14 -18.37 -11.25
N ASP A 38 -7.72 -18.79 -12.39
CA ASP A 38 -7.48 -20.12 -12.96
C ASP A 38 -5.97 -20.34 -13.24
N GLU A 39 -5.30 -19.33 -13.81
CA GLU A 39 -3.86 -19.38 -14.05
C GLU A 39 -3.04 -19.43 -12.75
N CYS A 40 -3.48 -18.74 -11.70
CA CYS A 40 -2.84 -18.85 -10.39
C CYS A 40 -2.93 -20.27 -9.83
N GLU A 41 -4.10 -20.90 -9.91
CA GLU A 41 -4.32 -22.27 -9.48
C GLU A 41 -3.46 -23.27 -10.27
N GLU A 42 -3.45 -23.16 -11.61
CA GLU A 42 -2.60 -24.00 -12.48
C GLU A 42 -1.12 -23.90 -12.14
N LYS A 43 -0.66 -22.71 -11.73
CA LYS A 43 0.74 -22.45 -11.36
C LYS A 43 1.03 -22.69 -9.88
N ALA A 44 0.05 -23.11 -9.08
CA ALA A 44 0.14 -23.19 -7.63
C ALA A 44 0.62 -21.87 -6.97
N VAL A 45 0.22 -20.72 -7.54
CA VAL A 45 0.40 -19.39 -6.94
C VAL A 45 -0.69 -19.22 -5.88
N THR A 46 -0.27 -18.87 -4.67
CA THR A 46 -1.17 -18.73 -3.51
C THR A 46 -1.18 -17.32 -2.93
N PHE A 47 -0.27 -16.45 -3.37
CA PHE A 47 -0.27 -15.05 -2.98
C PHE A 47 -0.04 -14.13 -4.18
N VAL A 48 -0.92 -13.13 -4.31
CA VAL A 48 -0.83 -12.06 -5.29
C VAL A 48 -1.10 -10.73 -4.58
N ALA A 49 -0.19 -9.75 -4.73
CA ALA A 49 -0.49 -8.39 -4.32
C ALA A 49 -1.11 -7.61 -5.48
N CYS A 50 -2.01 -6.69 -5.15
CA CYS A 50 -2.54 -5.72 -6.08
C CYS A 50 -2.27 -4.32 -5.51
N GLU A 51 -1.11 -3.76 -5.86
CA GLU A 51 -0.78 -2.37 -5.56
C GLU A 51 -1.23 -1.47 -6.71
N TRP A 52 -1.37 -0.18 -6.45
CA TRP A 52 -1.63 0.86 -7.47
C TRP A 52 -3.03 0.90 -8.10
N GLY A 53 -3.95 0.03 -7.71
CA GLY A 53 -5.34 0.10 -8.14
C GLY A 53 -6.27 -0.84 -7.37
N GLY A 54 -7.57 -0.68 -7.59
CA GLY A 54 -8.59 -1.57 -7.04
C GLY A 54 -9.13 -2.52 -8.11
N PRO A 55 -8.96 -3.85 -7.98
CA PRO A 55 -9.60 -4.82 -8.87
C PRO A 55 -11.12 -4.82 -8.69
N ASP A 56 -11.80 -5.63 -9.50
CA ASP A 56 -13.21 -5.92 -9.30
C ASP A 56 -13.40 -6.80 -8.05
N TYR A 57 -13.53 -6.14 -6.89
CA TYR A 57 -13.63 -6.82 -5.59
C TYR A 57 -14.83 -7.77 -5.52
N GLU A 58 -15.93 -7.47 -6.19
CA GLU A 58 -17.08 -8.38 -6.25
C GLU A 58 -16.77 -9.68 -6.99
N THR A 59 -16.00 -9.59 -8.08
CA THR A 59 -15.57 -10.78 -8.83
C THR A 59 -14.68 -11.65 -7.96
N LEU A 60 -13.72 -11.04 -7.26
CA LEU A 60 -12.83 -11.74 -6.35
C LEU A 60 -13.58 -12.38 -5.17
N ALA A 61 -14.48 -11.65 -4.53
CA ALA A 61 -15.25 -12.14 -3.38
C ALA A 61 -16.22 -13.28 -3.69
N LYS A 62 -16.61 -13.45 -4.96
CA LYS A 62 -17.52 -14.52 -5.40
C LYS A 62 -16.77 -15.82 -5.75
N ASP A 63 -15.45 -15.78 -5.89
CA ASP A 63 -14.64 -16.95 -6.20
C ASP A 63 -14.16 -17.61 -4.90
N GLU A 64 -14.60 -18.84 -4.64
CA GLU A 64 -14.31 -19.57 -3.39
C GLU A 64 -12.83 -19.90 -3.18
N ARG A 65 -12.01 -19.80 -4.23
CA ARG A 65 -10.55 -20.00 -4.17
C ARG A 65 -9.80 -18.78 -3.67
N VAL A 66 -10.47 -17.62 -3.58
CA VAL A 66 -9.85 -16.35 -3.23
C VAL A 66 -10.19 -15.97 -1.79
N THR A 67 -9.16 -15.60 -1.03
CA THR A 67 -9.30 -14.90 0.25
C THR A 67 -8.72 -13.50 0.10
N MET A 68 -9.52 -12.48 0.35
CA MET A 68 -9.10 -11.09 0.25
C MET A 68 -8.67 -10.54 1.60
N LEU A 69 -7.41 -10.09 1.66
CA LEU A 69 -6.80 -9.43 2.81
C LEU A 69 -6.38 -8.02 2.41
N THR A 70 -6.64 -7.05 3.29
CA THR A 70 -6.01 -5.72 3.19
C THR A 70 -5.56 -5.21 4.54
N CYS A 71 -4.66 -4.22 4.51
CA CYS A 71 -4.16 -3.56 5.69
C CYS A 71 -4.35 -2.04 5.58
N LEU A 72 -5.03 -1.47 6.58
CA LEU A 72 -5.25 -0.05 6.73
C LEU A 72 -4.33 0.50 7.81
N ARG A 73 -3.74 1.65 7.54
CA ARG A 73 -3.05 2.50 8.53
C ARG A 73 -3.75 3.84 8.60
N HIS A 74 -3.71 4.52 9.75
CA HIS A 74 -4.29 5.86 9.88
C HIS A 74 -3.89 6.77 8.69
N PRO A 75 -4.86 7.32 7.93
CA PRO A 75 -4.61 7.94 6.62
C PRO A 75 -3.50 9.00 6.63
N ILE A 76 -3.53 9.88 7.63
CA ILE A 76 -2.52 10.93 7.80
C ILE A 76 -1.15 10.35 8.13
N LYS A 77 -1.07 9.38 9.07
CA LYS A 77 0.22 8.74 9.43
C LYS A 77 0.82 8.00 8.24
N ARG A 78 -0.02 7.38 7.40
CA ARG A 78 0.38 6.74 6.13
C ARG A 78 0.99 7.76 5.18
N LEU A 79 0.31 8.87 4.88
CA LEU A 79 0.84 9.94 4.01
C LEU A 79 2.18 10.49 4.54
N VAL A 80 2.28 10.74 5.85
CA VAL A 80 3.51 11.22 6.47
C VAL A 80 4.63 10.18 6.34
N SER A 81 4.31 8.90 6.53
CA SER A 81 5.26 7.79 6.34
C SER A 81 5.79 7.75 4.91
N ASN A 82 4.90 7.80 3.91
CA ASN A 82 5.25 7.75 2.49
C ASN A 82 6.15 8.92 2.09
N TYR A 83 5.79 10.16 2.44
CA TYR A 83 6.62 11.32 2.12
C TYR A 83 8.04 11.18 2.68
N ASN A 84 8.17 10.80 3.96
CA ASN A 84 9.49 10.68 4.58
C ASN A 84 10.29 9.52 3.96
N TYR A 85 9.63 8.41 3.66
CA TYR A 85 10.24 7.28 2.97
C TYR A 85 10.79 7.73 1.61
N ASP A 86 9.94 8.27 0.73
CA ASP A 86 10.32 8.70 -0.62
C ASP A 86 11.40 9.80 -0.57
N HIS A 87 11.30 10.73 0.38
CA HIS A 87 12.28 11.82 0.54
C HIS A 87 13.69 11.31 0.86
N TYR A 88 13.78 10.39 1.84
CA TYR A 88 15.06 9.83 2.28
C TYR A 88 15.58 8.79 1.31
N TRP A 89 14.70 8.02 0.68
CA TRP A 89 15.04 7.04 -0.35
C TRP A 89 15.30 7.67 -1.73
N MET A 90 15.01 8.96 -1.88
CA MET A 90 15.15 9.75 -3.12
C MET A 90 14.28 9.20 -4.26
N TRP A 91 13.10 8.69 -3.93
CA TRP A 91 12.09 8.30 -4.90
C TRP A 91 11.23 9.47 -5.35
N THR A 92 11.18 10.53 -4.54
CA THR A 92 10.60 11.83 -4.93
C THR A 92 11.70 12.88 -5.13
N LYS A 93 11.43 13.83 -6.03
CA LYS A 93 12.22 15.04 -6.20
C LYS A 93 11.71 16.19 -5.32
N ALA A 94 10.47 16.09 -4.82
CA ALA A 94 9.83 17.10 -4.00
C ALA A 94 10.68 17.51 -2.78
N ALA A 95 10.78 18.82 -2.57
CA ALA A 95 11.39 19.44 -1.40
C ALA A 95 10.37 19.76 -0.30
N SER A 96 9.07 19.69 -0.61
CA SER A 96 7.97 20.03 0.29
C SER A 96 6.79 19.06 0.12
N TYR A 97 5.86 19.06 1.09
CA TYR A 97 4.60 18.32 0.94
C TYR A 97 3.76 18.86 -0.21
N GLN A 98 3.75 20.18 -0.44
CA GLN A 98 2.99 20.78 -1.53
C GLN A 98 3.47 20.26 -2.90
N GLU A 99 4.79 20.20 -3.11
CA GLU A 99 5.36 19.59 -4.31
C GLU A 99 5.05 18.09 -4.40
N TYR A 100 5.17 17.35 -3.30
CA TYR A 100 4.96 15.90 -3.27
C TYR A 100 3.52 15.50 -3.59
N LEU A 101 2.54 16.27 -3.10
CA LEU A 101 1.13 16.10 -3.44
C LEU A 101 0.87 16.45 -4.91
N ALA A 102 1.58 17.46 -5.45
CA ALA A 102 1.47 17.88 -6.84
C ALA A 102 2.10 16.91 -7.85
N GLU A 103 2.95 15.97 -7.41
CA GLU A 103 3.47 14.90 -8.28
C GLU A 103 2.35 13.96 -8.79
N GLY A 104 1.19 13.95 -8.11
CA GLY A 104 -0.02 13.27 -8.61
C GLY A 104 0.02 11.76 -8.55
N HIS A 105 1.00 11.18 -7.84
CA HIS A 105 1.05 9.74 -7.60
C HIS A 105 -0.11 9.27 -6.71
N LEU A 106 -0.64 8.07 -6.96
CA LEU A 106 -1.80 7.57 -6.23
C LEU A 106 -1.52 7.48 -4.72
N HIS A 107 -0.36 6.95 -4.32
CA HIS A 107 0.01 6.75 -2.90
C HIS A 107 0.25 8.07 -2.15
N SER A 108 0.52 9.17 -2.83
CA SER A 108 0.62 10.51 -2.23
C SER A 108 -0.69 11.30 -2.33
N SER A 109 -1.65 10.84 -3.14
CA SER A 109 -2.90 11.56 -3.34
C SER A 109 -3.80 11.56 -2.11
N HIS A 110 -4.62 12.61 -2.01
CA HIS A 110 -5.71 12.70 -1.06
C HIS A 110 -6.76 11.60 -1.31
N GLU A 111 -7.45 11.18 -0.25
CA GLU A 111 -8.49 10.16 -0.29
C GLU A 111 -8.00 8.87 -0.97
N TYR A 112 -6.83 8.41 -0.54
CA TYR A 112 -6.14 7.26 -1.10
C TYR A 112 -6.96 5.98 -0.95
N TYR A 113 -7.46 5.68 0.24
CA TYR A 113 -8.25 4.46 0.47
C TYR A 113 -9.56 4.53 -0.28
N THR A 114 -10.23 5.68 -0.26
CA THR A 114 -11.43 5.93 -1.04
C THR A 114 -11.19 5.61 -2.51
N LYS A 115 -10.11 6.13 -3.11
CA LYS A 115 -9.77 5.85 -4.51
C LYS A 115 -9.41 4.38 -4.75
N ILE A 116 -8.66 3.74 -3.87
CA ILE A 116 -8.28 2.32 -4.05
C ILE A 116 -9.52 1.43 -3.99
N PHE A 117 -10.34 1.59 -2.95
CA PHE A 117 -11.49 0.70 -2.74
C PHE A 117 -12.70 1.09 -3.58
N ALA A 118 -12.83 2.34 -4.04
CA ALA A 118 -13.82 2.74 -5.05
C ALA A 118 -13.32 2.61 -6.50
N ARG A 119 -12.20 1.91 -6.73
CA ARG A 119 -11.67 1.59 -8.07
C ARG A 119 -11.37 2.83 -8.93
N GLY A 120 -10.76 3.83 -8.31
CA GLY A 120 -10.34 5.10 -8.92
C GLY A 120 -11.32 6.26 -8.72
N GLU A 121 -12.53 5.97 -8.25
CA GLU A 121 -13.57 6.98 -7.99
C GLU A 121 -13.39 7.66 -6.63
N LEU A 122 -13.98 8.84 -6.47
CA LEU A 122 -14.04 9.55 -5.19
C LEU A 122 -15.39 9.28 -4.52
N ASP A 123 -15.68 8.01 -4.22
CA ASP A 123 -16.94 7.54 -3.65
C ASP A 123 -16.71 6.73 -2.36
N SER A 124 -16.94 7.37 -1.22
CA SER A 124 -16.77 6.76 0.11
C SER A 124 -17.73 5.59 0.35
N ASN A 125 -18.95 5.64 -0.17
CA ASN A 125 -19.93 4.57 0.05
C ASN A 125 -19.53 3.32 -0.73
N LYS A 126 -19.11 3.49 -1.98
CA LYS A 126 -18.57 2.40 -2.81
C LYS A 126 -17.29 1.82 -2.22
N ALA A 127 -16.40 2.66 -1.69
CA ALA A 127 -15.21 2.21 -1.00
C ALA A 127 -15.54 1.36 0.23
N LYS A 128 -16.49 1.80 1.07
CA LYS A 128 -16.96 1.05 2.25
C LYS A 128 -17.60 -0.28 1.85
N SER A 129 -18.50 -0.29 0.87
CA SER A 129 -19.15 -1.52 0.42
C SER A 129 -18.16 -2.53 -0.16
N ASN A 130 -17.12 -2.06 -0.87
CA ASN A 130 -16.07 -2.95 -1.38
C ASN A 130 -15.14 -3.45 -0.27
N LEU A 131 -14.86 -2.64 0.75
CA LEU A 131 -14.11 -3.08 1.92
C LEU A 131 -14.84 -4.17 2.72
N GLU A 132 -16.18 -4.12 2.77
CA GLU A 132 -17.00 -5.16 3.40
C GLU A 132 -16.92 -6.53 2.69
N LEU A 133 -16.39 -6.57 1.46
CA LEU A 133 -16.15 -7.83 0.73
C LEU A 133 -14.85 -8.52 1.14
N PHE A 134 -13.95 -7.85 1.88
CA PHE A 134 -12.71 -8.45 2.34
C PHE A 134 -12.95 -9.40 3.50
N ASP A 135 -12.39 -10.59 3.42
CA ASP A 135 -12.39 -11.55 4.53
C ASP A 135 -11.62 -11.00 5.74
N HIS A 136 -10.56 -10.23 5.48
CA HIS A 136 -9.71 -9.66 6.52
C HIS A 136 -9.33 -8.21 6.20
N VAL A 137 -9.72 -7.29 7.10
CA VAL A 137 -9.31 -5.88 7.10
C VAL A 137 -8.50 -5.61 8.36
N ILE A 138 -7.18 -5.50 8.22
CA ILE A 138 -6.26 -5.35 9.35
C ILE A 138 -5.90 -3.90 9.56
N VAL A 139 -6.05 -3.38 10.79
CA VAL A 139 -5.52 -2.07 11.16
C VAL A 139 -4.06 -2.22 11.60
N ALA A 140 -3.12 -1.60 10.89
CA ALA A 140 -1.68 -1.77 11.10
C ALA A 140 -1.20 -1.38 12.49
N GLU A 141 -1.86 -0.41 13.13
CA GLU A 141 -1.47 0.09 14.44
C GLU A 141 -1.68 -0.90 15.59
N ASP A 142 -2.69 -1.77 15.50
CA ASP A 142 -3.15 -2.62 16.61
C ASP A 142 -3.72 -3.98 16.21
N GLY A 143 -3.82 -4.31 14.92
CA GLY A 143 -4.45 -5.53 14.41
C GLY A 143 -3.51 -6.54 13.74
N MET A 144 -2.20 -6.30 13.73
CA MET A 144 -1.24 -7.18 13.01
C MET A 144 -1.19 -8.61 13.56
N GLU A 145 -1.63 -8.83 14.81
CA GLU A 145 -1.75 -10.18 15.40
C GLU A 145 -2.76 -11.06 14.62
N ALA A 146 -3.71 -10.48 13.88
CA ALA A 146 -4.65 -11.22 13.04
C ALA A 146 -3.96 -12.01 11.90
N LEU A 147 -2.70 -11.68 11.57
CA LEU A 147 -1.92 -12.47 10.61
C LEU A 147 -1.63 -13.88 11.12
N ASP A 148 -1.55 -14.08 12.43
CA ASP A 148 -1.33 -15.40 13.03
C ASP A 148 -2.52 -16.33 12.75
N GLU A 149 -3.74 -15.77 12.72
CA GLU A 149 -4.99 -16.51 12.48
C GLU A 149 -5.07 -17.09 11.07
N ILE A 150 -4.44 -16.42 10.10
CA ILE A 150 -4.33 -16.89 8.70
C ILE A 150 -3.03 -17.68 8.45
N GLY A 151 -2.32 -18.09 9.52
CA GLY A 151 -1.13 -18.94 9.43
C GLY A 151 0.17 -18.18 9.17
N TRP A 152 0.16 -16.86 9.13
CA TRP A 152 1.35 -16.02 8.88
C TRP A 152 2.12 -15.68 10.18
N SER A 153 2.24 -16.66 11.07
CA SER A 153 2.83 -16.55 12.42
C SER A 153 4.35 -16.35 12.49
N LYS A 154 5.03 -16.43 11.34
CA LYS A 154 6.48 -16.34 11.25
C LYS A 154 6.96 -15.14 10.46
N GLU A 155 6.07 -14.21 10.11
CA GLU A 155 6.48 -13.01 9.40
C GLU A 155 7.57 -12.33 10.23
N SER A 156 8.81 -12.42 9.72
CA SER A 156 9.89 -11.63 10.26
C SER A 156 9.42 -10.21 10.10
N ASP A 157 9.37 -9.47 11.21
CA ASP A 157 9.06 -8.05 11.23
C ASP A 157 10.13 -7.33 10.40
N THR A 158 10.03 -7.43 9.07
CA THR A 158 10.70 -6.59 8.10
C THR A 158 9.96 -5.28 8.17
N THR A 159 10.05 -4.66 9.34
CA THR A 159 10.02 -3.22 9.43
C THR A 159 10.97 -2.77 8.33
N HIS A 160 10.44 -2.09 7.33
CA HIS A 160 11.21 -1.30 6.41
C HIS A 160 11.30 0.08 7.04
N PRO A 161 12.12 0.28 8.08
CA PRO A 161 12.11 1.53 8.79
C PRO A 161 12.56 2.61 7.81
N THR A 162 11.88 3.76 7.89
CA THR A 162 12.31 4.96 7.16
C THR A 162 13.78 5.31 7.46
N PHE A 163 14.30 4.89 8.62
CA PHE A 163 15.64 5.21 9.11
C PHE A 163 16.40 3.97 9.57
N GLY A 164 17.74 4.04 9.63
CA GLY A 164 18.59 3.00 10.21
C GLY A 164 19.22 2.05 9.18
N ASP A 165 18.92 2.22 7.90
CA ASP A 165 19.61 1.53 6.82
C ASP A 165 20.97 2.22 6.52
N SER A 166 22.06 1.49 6.76
CA SER A 166 23.42 1.96 6.56
C SER A 166 23.77 2.14 5.07
N LYS A 167 23.22 1.31 4.17
CA LYS A 167 23.36 1.47 2.71
C LYS A 167 22.65 2.74 2.26
N ARG A 168 21.47 3.03 2.81
CA ARG A 168 20.72 4.26 2.54
C ARG A 168 21.50 5.51 2.96
N ALA A 169 22.12 5.48 4.14
CA ALA A 169 23.02 6.55 4.58
C ALA A 169 24.22 6.71 3.64
N MET A 170 24.85 5.61 3.20
CA MET A 170 25.95 5.63 2.23
C MET A 170 25.53 6.21 0.88
N ILE A 171 24.33 5.89 0.38
CA ILE A 171 23.80 6.47 -0.87
C ILE A 171 23.62 8.00 -0.73
N LEU A 172 23.06 8.46 0.39
CA LEU A 172 22.89 9.90 0.64
C LEU A 172 24.23 10.62 0.71
N PHE A 173 25.24 10.00 1.36
CA PHE A 173 26.62 10.49 1.39
C PHE A 173 27.22 10.59 -0.03
N ALA A 174 27.19 9.48 -0.78
CA ALA A 174 27.78 9.39 -2.12
C ALA A 174 27.13 10.36 -3.13
N LYS A 175 25.82 10.64 -2.99
CA LYS A 175 25.11 11.63 -3.80
C LYS A 175 25.20 13.06 -3.26
N LEU A 176 26.08 13.32 -2.29
CA LEU A 176 26.32 14.64 -1.70
C LEU A 176 25.05 15.29 -1.11
N ARG A 177 24.11 14.48 -0.61
CA ARG A 177 22.84 14.96 -0.02
C ARG A 177 23.02 15.27 1.46
N TRP A 178 24.00 16.09 1.81
CA TRP A 178 24.47 16.33 3.18
C TRP A 178 23.36 16.70 4.18
N PHE A 179 22.48 17.63 3.80
CA PHE A 179 21.35 18.04 4.66
C PHE A 179 20.36 16.89 4.90
N ARG A 180 20.03 16.12 3.86
CA ARG A 180 19.15 14.95 3.98
C ARG A 180 19.82 13.85 4.81
N LEU A 181 21.11 13.59 4.62
CA LEU A 181 21.88 12.62 5.40
C LEU A 181 21.86 12.98 6.90
N PHE A 182 22.15 14.24 7.24
CA PHE A 182 22.15 14.67 8.64
C PHE A 182 20.77 14.48 9.30
N ASN A 183 19.70 14.84 8.59
CA ASN A 183 18.34 14.64 9.07
C ASN A 183 17.97 13.14 9.17
N TYR A 184 18.45 12.31 8.24
CA TYR A 184 18.28 10.85 8.26
C TYR A 184 18.92 10.22 9.49
N LEU A 185 20.18 10.56 9.78
CA LEU A 185 20.91 10.06 10.94
C LEU A 185 20.26 10.51 12.26
N LYS A 186 19.69 11.72 12.28
CA LYS A 186 18.91 12.23 13.41
C LYS A 186 17.47 11.68 13.49
N LYS A 187 17.08 10.80 12.56
CA LYS A 187 15.72 10.26 12.44
C LYS A 187 14.64 11.35 12.40
N LYS A 188 14.95 12.49 11.76
CA LYS A 188 14.03 13.63 11.68
C LYS A 188 12.87 13.28 10.76
N LYS A 189 11.66 13.17 11.32
CA LYS A 189 10.44 13.00 10.55
C LYS A 189 9.83 14.37 10.23
N PHE A 190 9.71 14.69 8.95
CA PHE A 190 9.02 15.88 8.48
C PHE A 190 7.51 15.71 8.62
N GLN A 191 6.83 16.78 9.01
CA GLN A 191 5.38 16.85 9.12
C GLN A 191 4.85 17.82 8.06
N PRO A 192 3.63 17.61 7.56
CA PRO A 192 3.01 18.54 6.63
C PRO A 192 2.73 19.87 7.35
N PRO A 193 2.93 21.01 6.67
CA PRO A 193 2.51 22.31 7.19
C PRO A 193 0.98 22.36 7.40
N SER A 194 0.55 23.04 8.45
CA SER A 194 -0.87 23.16 8.85
C SER A 194 -1.74 23.77 7.76
N GLU A 195 -1.16 24.65 6.93
CA GLU A 195 -1.85 25.37 5.86
C GLU A 195 -2.36 24.43 4.76
N LEU A 196 -1.78 23.23 4.62
CA LEU A 196 -2.24 22.24 3.64
C LEU A 196 -3.52 21.52 4.05
N LYS A 197 -3.97 21.67 5.31
CA LYS A 197 -5.25 21.12 5.80
C LYS A 197 -5.44 19.64 5.45
N ILE A 198 -4.38 18.84 5.63
CA ILE A 198 -4.32 17.43 5.19
C ILE A 198 -5.49 16.59 5.76
N GLU A 199 -5.92 16.86 6.99
CA GLU A 199 -7.07 16.18 7.58
C GLU A 199 -8.38 16.51 6.87
N GLU A 200 -8.60 17.78 6.51
CA GLU A 200 -9.79 18.21 5.77
C GLU A 200 -9.84 17.60 4.37
N SER A 201 -8.67 17.38 3.74
CA SER A 201 -8.59 16.76 2.40
C SER A 201 -8.65 15.24 2.41
N ASN A 202 -8.72 14.59 3.57
CA ASN A 202 -8.77 13.12 3.71
C ASN A 202 -9.92 12.68 4.64
N GLN A 203 -11.03 13.42 4.64
CA GLN A 203 -12.17 13.14 5.52
C GLN A 203 -12.80 11.78 5.21
N SER A 204 -12.92 11.42 3.93
CA SER A 204 -13.54 10.15 3.52
C SER A 204 -12.69 8.96 3.99
N ASP A 205 -11.38 9.04 3.80
CA ASP A 205 -10.41 8.05 4.29
C ASP A 205 -10.44 7.93 5.82
N LEU A 206 -10.57 9.06 6.54
CA LEU A 206 -10.67 9.05 8.00
C LEU A 206 -11.96 8.37 8.47
N GLU A 207 -13.09 8.63 7.82
CA GLU A 207 -14.35 7.95 8.11
C GLU A 207 -14.27 6.44 7.83
N ILE A 208 -13.72 6.05 6.67
CA ILE A 208 -13.49 4.65 6.31
C ILE A 208 -12.64 3.97 7.37
N TYR A 209 -11.47 4.54 7.69
CA TYR A 209 -10.54 4.01 8.68
C TYR A 209 -11.22 3.83 10.05
N ASN A 210 -11.94 4.85 10.53
CA ASN A 210 -12.62 4.79 11.82
C ASN A 210 -13.75 3.75 11.84
N SER A 211 -14.42 3.51 10.70
CA SER A 211 -15.50 2.50 10.62
C SER A 211 -15.00 1.06 10.73
N MET A 212 -13.74 0.83 10.38
CA MET A 212 -13.09 -0.49 10.39
C MET A 212 -12.34 -0.78 11.70
N ARG A 213 -12.07 0.25 12.50
CA ARG A 213 -11.43 0.13 13.82
C ARG A 213 -12.50 -0.14 14.89
N ARG A 214 -13.03 -1.36 14.92
CA ARG A 214 -14.00 -1.82 15.92
C ARG A 214 -13.32 -2.33 17.17
#